data_AF-H2C1R5-F1
#
_entry.id   AF-H2C1R5-F1
#
_cell.length_a   1.000
_cell.length_b   1.000
_cell.length_c   1.000
_cell.angle_alpha   90.00
_cell.angle_beta   90.00
_cell.angle_gamma   90.00
#
_symmetry.space_group_name_H-M   'P 1'
#
loop_
_entity.id
_entity.type
_entity.pdbx_description
1 polymer ?
#
loop_
_entity_poly.entity_id
_entity_poly.type
_entity_poly.pdbx_seq_one_letter_code
_entity_poly.pdbx_strand_id
1 'polypeptide(L)'
;MSQQNTELEGIGKLRSGSLFMILAVLLAAIGILVIISAGMLGGMFSAASGNVSGVIASGIGLLVGIAIVILIGAIIGLIGILRIRSGFGILKSLGLPLLP
;
A
#
# COMPACT_ATOMS: atom_id res chain seq x y z
N MET A 1 17.97 -3.05 -30.52
CA MET A 1 16.85 -3.79 -29.89
C MET A 1 15.57 -3.39 -30.63
N SER A 2 14.72 -4.34 -31.02
CA SER A 2 13.49 -4.04 -31.76
C SER A 2 12.58 -3.15 -30.94
N GLN A 3 11.96 -2.13 -31.56
CA GLN A 3 11.02 -1.20 -30.89
C GLN A 3 9.92 -1.97 -30.13
N GLN A 4 9.51 -3.12 -30.67
CA GLN A 4 8.56 -4.05 -30.05
C GLN A 4 9.00 -4.56 -28.67
N ASN A 5 10.29 -4.79 -28.44
CA ASN A 5 10.80 -5.22 -27.13
C ASN A 5 10.73 -4.09 -26.10
N THR A 6 10.93 -2.85 -26.53
CA THR A 6 10.88 -1.67 -25.65
C THR A 6 9.43 -1.29 -25.30
N GLU A 7 8.46 -1.52 -26.20
CA GLU A 7 7.03 -1.38 -25.91
C GLU A 7 6.53 -2.39 -24.89
N LEU A 8 6.88 -3.67 -25.07
CA LEU A 8 6.57 -4.76 -24.13
C LEU A 8 7.10 -4.45 -22.72
N GLU A 9 8.28 -3.84 -22.61
CA GLU A 9 8.87 -3.43 -21.35
C GLU A 9 8.11 -2.27 -20.67
N GLY A 10 7.64 -1.31 -21.47
CA GLY A 10 6.80 -0.20 -21.01
C GLY A 10 5.45 -0.68 -20.46
N ILE A 11 4.76 -1.56 -21.21
CA ILE A 11 3.51 -2.19 -20.78
C ILE A 11 3.72 -3.03 -19.52
N GLY A 12 4.82 -3.78 -19.44
CA GLY A 12 5.19 -4.56 -18.27
C GLY A 12 5.35 -3.69 -17.01
N LYS A 13 6.01 -2.53 -17.13
CA LYS A 13 6.18 -1.57 -16.02
C LYS A 13 4.85 -0.94 -15.60
N LEU A 14 3.95 -0.65 -16.53
CA LEU A 14 2.59 -0.15 -16.22
C LEU A 14 1.74 -1.18 -15.48
N ARG A 15 1.72 -2.43 -15.97
CA ARG A 15 0.97 -3.52 -15.31
C ARG A 15 1.54 -3.83 -13.93
N SER A 16 2.86 -3.84 -13.79
CA SER A 16 3.49 -4.01 -12.48
C SER A 16 3.14 -2.84 -11.55
N GLY A 17 3.18 -1.60 -12.05
CA GLY A 17 2.82 -0.42 -11.26
C GLY A 17 1.36 -0.42 -10.78
N SER A 18 0.40 -0.85 -11.61
CA SER A 18 -1.00 -0.97 -11.20
C SER A 18 -1.21 -2.07 -10.15
N LEU A 19 -0.51 -3.22 -10.28
CA LEU A 19 -0.53 -4.27 -9.27
C LEU A 19 -0.01 -3.76 -7.92
N PHE A 20 1.06 -2.96 -7.92
CA PHE A 20 1.58 -2.33 -6.69
C PHE A 20 0.56 -1.37 -6.04
N MET A 21 -0.19 -0.61 -6.83
CA MET A 21 -1.26 0.26 -6.31
C MET A 21 -2.40 -0.55 -5.68
N ILE A 22 -2.87 -1.61 -6.34
CA ILE A 22 -3.91 -2.49 -5.80
C ILE A 22 -3.44 -3.18 -4.53
N LEU A 23 -2.20 -3.69 -4.51
CA LEU A 23 -1.60 -4.31 -3.34
C LEU A 23 -1.45 -3.33 -2.18
N ALA A 24 -1.06 -2.08 -2.44
CA ALA A 24 -0.95 -1.06 -1.40
C ALA A 24 -2.30 -0.80 -0.71
N VAL A 25 -3.38 -0.69 -1.50
CA VAL A 25 -4.74 -0.48 -0.98
C VAL A 25 -5.23 -1.70 -0.20
N LEU A 26 -5.04 -2.91 -0.74
CA LEU A 26 -5.44 -4.14 -0.07
C LEU A 26 -4.68 -4.34 1.25
N LEU A 27 -3.37 -4.10 1.24
CA LEU A 27 -2.54 -4.23 2.44
C LEU A 27 -2.93 -3.21 3.51
N ALA A 28 -3.21 -1.97 3.11
CA ALA A 28 -3.69 -0.95 4.04
C ALA A 28 -5.05 -1.33 4.64
N ALA A 29 -6.01 -1.77 3.81
CA ALA A 29 -7.35 -2.15 4.27
C ALA A 29 -7.32 -3.35 5.23
N ILE A 30 -6.61 -4.42 4.86
CA ILE A 30 -6.47 -5.63 5.69
C ILE A 30 -5.68 -5.29 6.97
N GLY A 31 -4.58 -4.55 6.86
CA GLY A 31 -3.76 -4.15 7.99
C GLY A 31 -4.54 -3.35 9.02
N ILE A 32 -5.35 -2.37 8.58
CA ILE A 32 -6.23 -1.59 9.46
C ILE A 32 -7.26 -2.49 10.14
N LEU A 33 -7.92 -3.38 9.39
CA LEU A 33 -8.91 -4.31 9.97
C LEU A 33 -8.31 -5.20 11.05
N VAL A 34 -7.12 -5.78 10.78
CA VAL A 34 -6.42 -6.64 11.75
C VAL A 34 -6.05 -5.85 13.00
N ILE A 35 -5.52 -4.64 12.86
CA ILE A 35 -5.10 -3.80 14.00
C ILE A 35 -6.28 -3.37 14.85
N ILE A 36 -7.39 -2.97 14.22
CA ILE A 36 -8.63 -2.63 14.95
C ILE A 36 -9.13 -3.85 15.69
N SER A 37 -9.22 -5.00 15.03
CA SER A 37 -9.70 -6.25 15.63
C SER A 37 -8.84 -6.67 16.83
N ALA A 38 -7.51 -6.66 16.66
CA ALA A 38 -6.56 -7.03 17.70
C ALA A 38 -6.57 -6.04 18.88
N GLY A 39 -6.61 -4.73 18.61
CA GLY A 39 -6.64 -3.72 19.66
C GLY A 39 -7.96 -3.68 20.42
N MET A 40 -9.10 -3.93 19.75
CA MET A 40 -10.40 -4.10 20.42
C MET A 40 -10.39 -5.31 21.36
N LEU A 41 -9.91 -6.47 20.88
CA LEU A 41 -9.78 -7.69 21.71
C LEU A 41 -8.86 -7.46 22.92
N GLY A 42 -7.69 -6.85 22.71
CA GLY A 42 -6.73 -6.55 23.78
C GLY A 42 -7.26 -5.53 24.81
N GLY A 43 -8.00 -4.53 24.34
CA GLY A 43 -8.67 -3.55 25.20
C GLY A 43 -9.79 -4.17 26.04
N MET A 44 -10.64 -5.01 25.44
CA MET A 44 -11.70 -5.72 26.15
C MET A 44 -11.14 -6.67 27.22
N PHE A 45 -10.08 -7.41 26.91
CA PHE A 45 -9.42 -8.30 27.87
C PHE A 45 -8.80 -7.54 29.05
N SER A 46 -8.14 -6.41 28.77
CA SER A 46 -7.54 -5.55 29.81
C SER A 46 -8.60 -4.88 30.68
N ALA A 47 -9.72 -4.46 30.09
CA ALA A 47 -10.85 -3.89 30.82
C ALA A 47 -11.52 -4.94 31.72
N ALA A 48 -11.73 -6.16 31.23
CA ALA A 48 -12.32 -7.25 32.00
C ALA A 48 -11.45 -7.70 33.18
N SER A 49 -10.12 -7.53 33.09
CA SER A 49 -9.17 -7.87 34.16
C SER A 49 -8.89 -6.70 35.13
N GLY A 50 -9.55 -5.55 34.96
CA GLY A 50 -9.32 -4.36 35.79
C GLY A 50 -7.94 -3.70 35.60
N ASN A 51 -7.21 -4.07 34.54
CA ASN A 51 -5.88 -3.57 34.27
C ASN A 51 -5.94 -2.28 33.45
N VAL A 52 -6.01 -1.14 34.15
CA VAL A 52 -6.06 0.21 33.55
C VAL A 52 -4.86 0.49 32.65
N SER A 53 -3.66 0.03 33.04
CA SER A 53 -2.44 0.17 32.23
C SER A 53 -2.57 -0.58 30.90
N GLY A 54 -3.14 -1.78 30.92
CA GLY A 54 -3.40 -2.58 29.72
C GLY A 54 -4.37 -1.92 28.74
N VAL A 55 -5.41 -1.26 29.26
CA VAL A 55 -6.37 -0.52 28.41
C VAL A 55 -5.68 0.66 27.72
N ILE A 56 -4.88 1.44 28.44
CA ILE A 56 -4.13 2.58 27.87
C ILE A 56 -3.10 2.09 26.85
N ALA A 57 -2.36 1.03 27.18
CA ALA A 57 -1.39 0.42 26.28
C ALA A 57 -2.03 -0.09 24.98
N SER A 58 -3.24 -0.67 25.05
CA SER A 58 -3.97 -1.09 23.84
C SER A 58 -4.36 0.09 22.94
N GLY A 59 -4.77 1.22 23.53
CA GLY A 59 -5.12 2.43 22.78
C GLY A 59 -3.91 3.03 22.06
N ILE A 60 -2.78 3.16 22.76
CA ILE A 60 -1.52 3.62 22.16
C ILE A 60 -1.04 2.65 21.10
N GLY A 61 -1.07 1.34 21.38
CA GLY A 61 -0.68 0.30 20.43
C GLY A 61 -1.51 0.33 19.14
N LEU A 62 -2.82 0.60 19.24
CA LEU A 62 -3.71 0.73 18.08
C LEU A 62 -3.37 1.98 17.25
N LEU A 63 -3.13 3.13 17.89
CA LEU A 63 -2.71 4.36 17.18
C LEU A 63 -1.36 4.17 16.47
N VAL A 64 -0.37 3.59 17.16
CA VAL A 64 0.96 3.32 16.59
C VAL A 64 0.86 2.32 15.45
N GLY A 65 0.09 1.25 15.62
CA GLY A 65 -0.12 0.24 14.57
C GLY A 65 -0.73 0.86 13.31
N ILE A 66 -1.80 1.64 13.44
CA ILE A 66 -2.45 2.31 12.30
C ILE A 66 -1.46 3.24 11.61
N ALA A 67 -0.69 4.02 12.36
CA ALA A 67 0.33 4.92 11.81
C ALA A 67 1.37 4.15 10.98
N ILE A 68 1.85 3.00 11.47
CA ILE A 68 2.81 2.15 10.74
C ILE A 68 2.19 1.60 9.44
N VAL A 69 0.97 1.08 9.48
CA VAL A 69 0.30 0.53 8.29
C VAL A 69 0.07 1.60 7.22
N ILE A 70 -0.36 2.80 7.62
CA ILE A 70 -0.51 3.92 6.69
C ILE A 70 0.84 4.27 6.05
N LEU A 71 1.92 4.30 6.84
CA LEU A 71 3.25 4.64 6.36
C LEU A 71 3.80 3.59 5.38
N ILE A 72 3.64 2.30 5.68
CA ILE A 72 4.02 1.20 4.78
C ILE A 72 3.17 1.24 3.49
N GLY A 73 1.85 1.42 3.61
CA GLY A 73 0.94 1.52 2.48
C GLY A 73 1.30 2.68 1.55
N ALA A 74 1.65 3.84 2.12
CA ALA A 74 2.09 5.02 1.37
C ALA A 74 3.40 4.76 0.60
N ILE A 75 4.38 4.07 1.21
CA ILE A 75 5.65 3.71 0.55
C ILE A 75 5.38 2.78 -0.65
N ILE A 76 4.58 1.73 -0.46
CA ILE A 76 4.27 0.77 -1.52
C ILE A 76 3.48 1.46 -2.65
N GLY A 77 2.51 2.32 -2.31
CA GLY A 77 1.78 3.13 -3.27
C GLY A 77 2.68 4.06 -4.08
N LEU A 78 3.63 4.74 -3.42
CA LEU A 78 4.62 5.59 -4.08
C LEU A 78 5.49 4.80 -5.07
N ILE A 79 5.94 3.61 -4.70
CA ILE A 79 6.68 2.70 -5.60
C ILE A 79 5.82 2.34 -6.81
N GLY A 80 4.53 2.05 -6.62
CA GLY A 80 3.58 1.82 -7.70
C GLY A 80 3.48 2.99 -8.67
N ILE A 81 3.30 4.21 -8.15
CA ILE A 81 3.23 5.45 -8.94
C ILE A 81 4.52 5.66 -9.75
N LEU A 82 5.69 5.46 -9.14
CA LEU A 82 6.98 5.61 -9.81
C LEU A 82 7.14 4.60 -10.97
N ARG A 83 6.71 3.34 -10.78
CA ARG A 83 6.70 2.33 -11.84
C ARG A 83 5.75 2.69 -12.98
N ILE A 84 4.55 3.19 -12.68
CA ILE A 84 3.60 3.67 -13.69
C ILE A 84 4.20 4.82 -14.48
N ARG A 85 4.77 5.82 -13.80
CA ARG A 85 5.40 7.00 -14.43
C ARG A 85 6.56 6.60 -15.33
N SER A 86 7.40 5.66 -14.89
CA SER A 86 8.50 5.12 -15.69
C SER A 86 8.00 4.38 -16.94
N GLY A 87 6.96 3.54 -16.80
CA GLY A 87 6.33 2.83 -17.92
C GLY A 87 5.73 3.79 -18.96
N PHE A 88 5.01 4.81 -18.52
CA PHE A 88 4.48 5.87 -19.39
C PHE A 88 5.59 6.66 -20.09
N GLY A 89 6.69 6.96 -19.41
CA GLY A 89 7.84 7.65 -19.99
C GLY A 89 8.48 6.86 -21.14
N ILE A 90 8.59 5.54 -20.99
CA ILE A 90 9.12 4.64 -22.02
C ILE A 90 8.20 4.61 -23.24
N LEU A 91 6.90 4.42 -23.04
CA LEU A 91 5.92 4.40 -24.14
C LEU A 91 5.83 5.75 -24.87
N LYS A 92 5.89 6.87 -24.15
CA LYS A 92 5.91 8.21 -24.74
C LYS A 92 7.17 8.47 -25.56
N SER A 93 8.32 7.93 -25.14
CA SER A 93 9.60 8.08 -25.87
C SER A 93 9.67 7.29 -27.17
N LEU A 94 8.82 6.25 -27.31
CA LEU A 94 8.73 5.42 -28.52
C LEU A 94 7.88 6.06 -29.63
N GLY A 95 7.31 7.24 -29.39
CA GLY A 95 6.60 7.99 -30.42
C GLY A 95 5.21 7.45 -30.74
N LEU A 96 4.58 6.66 -29.86
CA LEU A 96 3.13 6.50 -29.91
C LEU A 96 2.50 7.82 -29.46
N PRO A 97 1.89 8.62 -30.36
CA PRO A 97 0.85 9.53 -29.92
C PRO A 97 -0.20 8.66 -29.24
N LEU A 98 -0.47 8.95 -27.97
CA LEU A 98 -1.76 8.63 -27.38
C LEU A 98 -2.78 9.32 -28.32
N LEU A 99 -3.41 8.55 -29.22
CA LEU A 99 -4.53 9.03 -30.01
C LEU A 99 -5.63 9.54 -29.05
N PRO A 100 -6.37 10.58 -29.46
CA PRO A 100 -7.33 11.31 -28.63
C PRO A 100 -8.41 10.46 -27.98
#